data_AF-Q28LB9-F1
#
_entry.id   AF-Q28LB9-F1
#
_cell.length_a   1.000
_cell.length_b   1.000
_cell.length_c   1.000
_cell.angle_alpha   90.00
_cell.angle_beta   90.00
_cell.angle_gamma   90.00
#
_symmetry.space_group_name_H-M   'P 1'
#
loop_
_entity.id
_entity.type
_entity.pdbx_description
1 polymer ?
#
loop_
_entity_poly.entity_id
_entity_poly.type
_entity_poly.pdbx_seq_one_letter_code
_entity_poly.pdbx_strand_id
1 'polypeptide(L)'
;MPDFDSGHIFLTTLAPIKPGAPADHPQSSYEQRARIALAKFATANQSPATVDDSHNSPFARNLRNHLARMFVLNDAIFNGRITQNPIIALLKGNKQIVPQPVDRLNAPYLVFCADVDAIINDGDPLPATLTGSQQKAVRASYARKLWETMETELRDVYSNCYGFETVNSADDFAKYLDRCHVETTMPFHDYYLDLDSAKFNNLPVTPLAAAVLVPLLVALVSLVLWLFGMGTLPLLGWASLPTGITALLLTGLAAYLAIRFTISNGEKPLAPATYDDLPSVLKALYIQQKFSDFFIGNQGLPPDELHGAFGAFMAEHDPDNRQVQTQKPGVISSADPENVTLKDAHSS
;
A
#
# COMPACT_ATOMS: atom_id res chain seq x y z
N MET A 1 -1.76 -10.91 5.19
CA MET A 1 -2.02 -9.47 4.94
C MET A 1 -1.01 -8.98 3.93
N PRO A 2 -1.45 -8.35 2.84
CA PRO A 2 -0.56 -7.49 2.09
C PRO A 2 -1.10 -6.07 1.82
N ASP A 3 -2.43 -5.90 1.66
CA ASP A 3 -2.99 -4.66 1.09
C ASP A 3 -3.49 -3.63 2.10
N PHE A 4 -3.29 -3.84 3.40
CA PHE A 4 -3.72 -2.91 4.45
C PHE A 4 -2.57 -2.71 5.43
N ASP A 5 -2.19 -1.47 5.68
CA ASP A 5 -1.21 -1.10 6.72
C ASP A 5 -1.39 0.36 7.11
N SER A 6 -1.02 0.71 8.35
CA SER A 6 -1.06 2.08 8.87
C SER A 6 -2.39 2.82 8.63
N GLY A 7 -3.53 2.12 8.60
CA GLY A 7 -4.83 2.73 8.35
C GLY A 7 -5.17 3.01 6.88
N HIS A 8 -4.36 2.53 5.93
CA HIS A 8 -4.54 2.74 4.49
C HIS A 8 -4.61 1.41 3.72
N ILE A 9 -5.30 1.42 2.58
CA ILE A 9 -5.35 0.30 1.64
C ILE A 9 -4.43 0.58 0.43
N PHE A 10 -3.61 -0.42 0.08
CA PHE A 10 -2.77 -0.48 -1.11
C PHE A 10 -3.49 -1.22 -2.22
N LEU A 11 -4.42 -0.55 -2.87
CA LEU A 11 -5.23 -1.17 -3.90
C LEU A 11 -4.39 -1.38 -5.16
N THR A 12 -4.18 -2.63 -5.56
CA THR A 12 -3.73 -2.94 -6.92
C THR A 12 -4.75 -3.82 -7.63
N THR A 13 -5.09 -3.43 -8.85
CA THR A 13 -5.98 -4.23 -9.71
C THR A 13 -5.34 -4.45 -11.08
N LEU A 14 -5.56 -5.65 -11.62
CA LEU A 14 -5.17 -6.06 -12.96
C LEU A 14 -6.43 -6.41 -13.75
N ALA A 15 -6.85 -5.50 -14.63
CA ALA A 15 -7.96 -5.72 -15.54
C ALA A 15 -7.44 -6.17 -16.91
N PRO A 16 -7.73 -7.41 -17.37
CA PRO A 16 -7.24 -7.89 -18.65
C PRO A 16 -7.87 -7.09 -19.80
N ILE A 17 -7.04 -6.60 -20.71
CA ILE A 17 -7.48 -5.85 -21.89
C ILE A 17 -7.95 -6.83 -22.96
N LYS A 18 -9.06 -6.51 -23.63
CA LYS A 18 -9.64 -7.33 -24.70
C LYS A 18 -8.63 -7.49 -25.86
N PRO A 19 -8.51 -8.68 -26.46
CA PRO A 19 -7.65 -8.86 -27.63
C PRO A 19 -8.28 -8.23 -28.88
N GLY A 20 -7.44 -7.85 -29.84
CA GLY A 20 -7.88 -7.34 -31.13
C GLY A 20 -8.46 -5.92 -31.07
N ALA A 21 -9.43 -5.66 -31.96
CA ALA A 21 -10.08 -4.35 -32.12
C ALA A 21 -11.61 -4.52 -32.03
N PRO A 22 -12.35 -3.47 -31.64
CA PRO A 22 -13.80 -3.51 -31.65
C PRO A 22 -14.32 -3.53 -33.10
N ALA A 23 -15.48 -4.17 -33.30
CA ALA A 23 -16.02 -4.45 -34.64
C ALA A 23 -16.40 -3.18 -35.43
N ASP A 24 -16.80 -2.13 -34.73
CA ASP A 24 -17.16 -0.81 -35.26
C ASP A 24 -15.93 0.03 -35.63
N HIS A 25 -14.79 -0.19 -34.97
CA HIS A 25 -13.55 0.54 -35.19
C HIS A 25 -12.34 -0.39 -35.30
N PRO A 26 -12.23 -1.17 -36.39
CA PRO A 26 -11.21 -2.21 -36.55
C PRO A 26 -9.77 -1.68 -36.67
N GLN A 27 -9.60 -0.37 -36.88
CA GLN A 27 -8.31 0.29 -37.07
C GLN A 27 -7.52 0.54 -35.78
N SER A 28 -8.16 0.37 -34.61
CA SER A 28 -7.54 0.62 -33.30
C SER A 28 -7.76 -0.57 -32.38
N SER A 29 -6.69 -1.17 -31.87
CA SER A 29 -6.83 -2.25 -30.87
C SER A 29 -7.39 -1.71 -29.55
N TYR A 30 -8.01 -2.57 -28.75
CA TYR A 30 -8.45 -2.21 -27.39
C TYR A 30 -7.29 -1.71 -26.51
N GLU A 31 -6.09 -2.29 -26.67
CA GLU A 31 -4.88 -1.80 -25.99
C GLU A 31 -4.55 -0.36 -26.39
N GLN A 32 -4.54 -0.05 -27.69
CA GLN A 32 -4.28 1.30 -28.18
C GLN A 32 -5.35 2.28 -27.69
N ARG A 33 -6.62 1.88 -27.69
CA ARG A 33 -7.72 2.71 -27.19
C ARG A 33 -7.59 2.99 -25.69
N ALA A 34 -7.24 2.00 -24.87
CA ALA A 34 -6.96 2.19 -23.46
C ALA A 34 -5.80 3.18 -23.24
N ARG A 35 -4.71 3.06 -23.99
CA ARG A 35 -3.58 4.00 -23.95
C ARG A 35 -4.00 5.43 -24.35
N ILE A 36 -4.81 5.57 -25.39
CA ILE A 36 -5.34 6.87 -25.83
C ILE A 36 -6.25 7.47 -24.75
N ALA A 37 -7.12 6.68 -24.13
CA ALA A 37 -7.99 7.14 -23.04
C ALA A 37 -7.15 7.63 -21.85
N LEU A 38 -6.14 6.86 -21.43
CA LEU A 38 -5.23 7.26 -20.36
C LEU A 38 -4.42 8.52 -20.70
N ALA A 39 -3.97 8.65 -21.95
CA ALA A 39 -3.23 9.83 -22.40
C ALA A 39 -4.08 11.12 -22.42
N LYS A 40 -5.40 11.01 -22.41
CA LYS A 40 -6.32 12.15 -22.30
C LYS A 40 -6.53 12.60 -20.85
N PHE A 41 -6.13 11.81 -19.86
CA PHE A 41 -6.27 12.23 -18.48
C PHE A 41 -5.32 13.38 -18.22
N ALA A 42 -5.85 14.48 -17.70
CA ALA A 42 -5.01 15.52 -17.14
C ALA A 42 -4.14 14.90 -16.02
N THR A 43 -2.86 15.22 -16.05
CA THR A 43 -1.97 14.94 -14.93
C THR A 43 -2.23 15.93 -13.82
N ALA A 44 -1.85 15.61 -12.58
CA ALA A 44 -1.99 16.55 -11.48
C ALA A 44 -1.19 17.84 -11.73
N ASN A 45 -1.69 18.97 -11.22
CA ASN A 45 -1.08 20.31 -11.29
C ASN A 45 0.08 20.44 -10.28
N GLN A 46 0.99 19.45 -10.30
CA GLN A 46 2.09 19.29 -9.36
C GLN A 46 3.46 19.63 -9.94
N SER A 47 3.53 20.03 -11.21
CA SER A 47 4.79 20.36 -11.88
C SER A 47 4.68 21.73 -12.56
N PRO A 48 5.81 22.42 -12.81
CA PRO A 48 5.80 23.64 -13.61
C PRO A 48 5.18 23.48 -15.00
N ALA A 49 5.17 22.26 -15.55
CA ALA A 49 4.57 21.98 -16.85
C ALA A 49 3.04 21.84 -16.81
N THR A 50 2.44 21.64 -15.63
CA THR A 50 1.02 21.33 -15.45
C THR A 50 0.30 22.30 -14.52
N VAL A 51 1.02 23.18 -13.82
CA VAL A 51 0.43 24.11 -12.85
C VAL A 51 -0.55 25.09 -13.47
N ASP A 52 -0.30 25.53 -14.70
CA ASP A 52 -1.14 26.49 -15.43
C ASP A 52 -2.21 25.79 -16.30
N ASP A 53 -2.34 24.46 -16.23
CA ASP A 53 -3.40 23.76 -16.97
C ASP A 53 -4.74 23.97 -16.28
N SER A 54 -5.73 24.37 -17.08
CA SER A 54 -7.15 24.45 -16.73
C SER A 54 -7.75 23.13 -16.21
N HIS A 55 -7.14 21.99 -16.53
CA HIS A 55 -7.62 20.68 -16.10
C HIS A 55 -6.65 20.06 -15.09
N ASN A 56 -7.19 19.60 -13.96
CA ASN A 56 -6.46 18.81 -12.97
C ASN A 56 -6.82 17.32 -13.12
N SER A 57 -6.02 16.45 -12.51
CA SER A 57 -6.27 15.02 -12.50
C SER A 57 -7.65 14.68 -11.96
N PRO A 58 -8.42 13.79 -12.62
CA PRO A 58 -9.73 13.38 -12.14
C PRO A 58 -9.66 12.73 -10.75
N PHE A 59 -8.52 12.08 -10.42
CA PHE A 59 -8.29 11.49 -9.11
C PHE A 59 -8.22 12.51 -7.97
N ALA A 60 -7.93 13.78 -8.25
CA ALA A 60 -7.90 14.86 -7.27
C ALA A 60 -9.30 15.24 -6.74
N ARG A 61 -10.38 14.77 -7.38
CA ARG A 61 -11.76 14.96 -6.91
C ARG A 61 -12.11 14.08 -5.70
N ASN A 62 -11.27 13.10 -5.38
CA ASN A 62 -11.49 12.17 -4.28
C ASN A 62 -10.47 12.42 -3.16
N LEU A 63 -10.97 12.85 -2.00
CA LEU A 63 -10.17 13.17 -0.81
C LEU A 63 -9.63 11.95 -0.07
N ARG A 64 -9.77 10.74 -0.61
CA ARG A 64 -9.16 9.52 -0.05
C ARG A 64 -7.88 9.13 -0.76
N ASN A 65 -7.54 9.78 -1.89
CA ASN A 65 -6.40 9.42 -2.74
C ASN A 65 -5.12 10.11 -2.31
N HIS A 66 -4.19 9.37 -1.72
CA HIS A 66 -2.82 9.84 -1.52
C HIS A 66 -2.02 9.71 -2.80
N LEU A 67 -2.19 8.57 -3.48
CA LEU A 67 -1.63 8.30 -4.79
C LEU A 67 -2.64 7.48 -5.59
N ALA A 68 -2.79 7.79 -6.87
CA ALA A 68 -3.55 6.98 -7.81
C ALA A 68 -2.86 6.97 -9.17
N ARG A 69 -2.68 5.79 -9.75
CA ARG A 69 -2.02 5.62 -11.05
C ARG A 69 -2.67 4.53 -11.86
N MET A 70 -2.89 4.82 -13.14
CA MET A 70 -3.31 3.85 -14.14
C MET A 70 -2.28 3.75 -15.26
N PHE A 71 -1.99 2.55 -15.71
CA PHE A 71 -1.11 2.30 -16.85
C PHE A 71 -1.40 0.96 -17.51
N VAL A 72 -0.95 0.80 -18.77
CA VAL A 72 -1.04 -0.47 -19.47
C VAL A 72 0.27 -1.25 -19.29
N LEU A 73 0.17 -2.43 -18.70
CA LEU A 73 1.23 -3.41 -18.59
C LEU A 73 1.10 -4.41 -19.76
N ASN A 74 2.00 -4.32 -20.73
CA ASN A 74 1.94 -5.20 -21.91
C ASN A 74 2.42 -6.61 -21.62
N ASP A 75 3.51 -6.72 -20.89
CA ASP A 75 4.12 -8.00 -20.55
C ASP A 75 5.00 -7.84 -19.31
N ALA A 76 5.25 -8.94 -18.61
CA ALA A 76 6.17 -9.00 -17.48
C ALA A 76 7.50 -9.55 -17.98
N ILE A 77 8.30 -8.72 -18.65
CA ILE A 77 9.59 -9.17 -19.19
C ILE A 77 10.60 -9.23 -18.03
N PHE A 78 10.60 -10.33 -17.28
CA PHE A 78 11.64 -10.60 -16.30
C PHE A 78 12.91 -11.05 -17.04
N ASN A 79 13.90 -10.16 -17.10
CA ASN A 79 15.22 -10.46 -17.68
C ASN A 79 16.23 -10.86 -16.59
N GLY A 80 15.81 -11.73 -15.67
CA GLY A 80 16.67 -12.30 -14.63
C GLY A 80 16.79 -13.81 -14.80
N ARG A 81 17.91 -14.38 -14.35
CA ARG A 81 18.02 -15.84 -14.17
C ARG A 81 17.36 -16.18 -12.84
N ILE A 82 16.66 -17.32 -12.77
CA ILE A 82 16.22 -17.88 -11.49
C ILE A 82 17.48 -18.14 -10.67
N THR A 83 17.71 -17.34 -9.63
CA THR A 83 18.85 -17.47 -8.73
C THR A 83 18.71 -18.78 -7.99
N GLN A 84 19.65 -19.69 -8.25
CA GLN A 84 19.75 -20.96 -7.53
C GLN A 84 21.09 -21.02 -6.83
N ASN A 85 21.11 -21.68 -5.67
CA ASN A 85 22.36 -22.02 -5.01
C ASN A 85 23.27 -22.77 -6.02
N PRO A 86 24.53 -22.37 -6.19
CA PRO A 86 25.42 -22.93 -7.21
C PRO A 86 25.63 -24.44 -7.07
N ILE A 87 25.60 -24.98 -5.85
CA ILE A 87 25.72 -26.43 -5.59
C ILE A 87 24.47 -27.16 -6.11
N ILE A 88 23.29 -26.60 -5.86
CA ILE A 88 22.01 -27.17 -6.33
C ILE A 88 21.92 -27.10 -7.86
N ALA A 89 22.36 -25.99 -8.46
CA ALA A 89 22.36 -25.80 -9.91
C ALA A 89 23.30 -26.80 -10.61
N LEU A 90 24.46 -27.09 -10.00
CA LEU A 90 25.40 -28.10 -10.49
C LEU A 90 24.81 -29.51 -10.43
N LEU A 91 24.21 -29.89 -9.30
CA LEU A 91 23.58 -31.21 -9.12
C LEU A 91 22.38 -31.42 -10.06
N LYS A 92 21.63 -30.36 -10.37
CA LYS A 92 20.49 -30.40 -11.31
C LYS A 92 20.91 -30.30 -12.79
N GLY A 93 22.20 -30.14 -13.08
CA GLY A 93 22.71 -30.06 -14.46
C GLY A 93 22.25 -28.81 -15.22
N ASN A 94 21.95 -27.71 -14.53
CA ASN A 94 21.42 -26.50 -15.16
C ASN A 94 22.50 -25.81 -16.01
N LYS A 95 22.34 -25.85 -17.34
CA LYS A 95 23.24 -25.20 -18.30
C LYS A 95 23.00 -23.69 -18.32
N GLN A 96 23.91 -22.93 -17.73
CA GLN A 96 23.82 -21.46 -17.64
C GLN A 96 23.92 -20.73 -19.00
N ILE A 97 24.27 -21.45 -20.07
CA ILE A 97 24.34 -20.94 -21.44
C ILE A 97 23.01 -21.05 -22.21
N VAL A 98 22.02 -21.75 -21.66
CA VAL A 98 20.70 -21.89 -22.27
C VAL A 98 19.76 -20.86 -21.63
N PRO A 99 19.11 -19.97 -22.41
CA PRO A 99 18.10 -19.07 -21.88
C PRO A 99 17.00 -19.84 -21.16
N GLN A 100 16.62 -19.38 -19.97
CA GLN A 100 15.48 -19.93 -19.25
C GLN A 100 14.16 -19.44 -19.90
N PRO A 101 13.04 -20.16 -19.74
CA PRO A 101 11.74 -19.65 -20.12
C PRO A 101 11.51 -18.27 -19.49
N VAL A 102 11.11 -17.32 -20.32
CA VAL A 102 10.72 -15.98 -19.85
C VAL A 102 9.23 -16.05 -19.55
N ASP A 103 8.86 -15.77 -18.31
CA ASP A 103 7.46 -15.62 -17.94
C ASP A 103 6.83 -14.51 -18.78
N ARG A 104 5.62 -14.76 -19.29
CA ARG A 104 4.85 -13.77 -20.06
C ARG A 104 3.45 -13.67 -19.51
N LEU A 105 2.86 -12.50 -19.64
CA LEU A 105 1.45 -12.31 -19.39
C LEU A 105 0.63 -12.95 -20.50
N ASN A 106 -0.51 -13.51 -20.14
CA ASN A 106 -1.47 -14.11 -21.08
C ASN A 106 -2.22 -13.06 -21.92
N ALA A 107 -2.22 -11.80 -21.47
CA ALA A 107 -2.78 -10.64 -22.16
C ALA A 107 -2.13 -9.36 -21.60
N PRO A 108 -2.22 -8.21 -22.30
CA PRO A 108 -1.98 -6.91 -21.69
C PRO A 108 -3.00 -6.64 -20.58
N TYR A 109 -2.57 -5.98 -19.51
CA TYR A 109 -3.42 -5.60 -18.40
C TYR A 109 -3.45 -4.08 -18.23
N LEU A 110 -4.64 -3.56 -17.95
CA LEU A 110 -4.79 -2.26 -17.33
C LEU A 110 -4.49 -2.44 -15.84
N VAL A 111 -3.42 -1.80 -15.38
CA VAL A 111 -3.05 -1.76 -13.97
C VAL A 111 -3.62 -0.48 -13.36
N PHE A 112 -4.29 -0.62 -12.24
CA PHE A 112 -4.67 0.51 -11.39
C PHE A 112 -4.10 0.27 -9.99
N CYS A 113 -3.24 1.19 -9.55
CA CYS A 113 -2.68 1.23 -8.21
C CYS A 113 -3.19 2.48 -7.50
N ALA A 114 -3.66 2.35 -6.26
CA ALA A 114 -4.05 3.49 -5.44
C ALA A 114 -3.73 3.24 -3.96
N ASP A 115 -3.21 4.29 -3.31
CA ASP A 115 -3.04 4.36 -1.87
C ASP A 115 -4.16 5.21 -1.30
N VAL A 116 -4.98 4.59 -0.46
CA VAL A 116 -6.24 5.18 -0.03
C VAL A 116 -6.45 5.09 1.47
N ASP A 117 -7.04 6.13 2.05
CA ASP A 117 -7.57 6.06 3.41
C ASP A 117 -8.53 4.87 3.56
N ALA A 118 -8.31 4.02 4.57
CA ALA A 118 -9.09 2.79 4.75
C ALA A 118 -10.44 3.05 5.45
N ILE A 119 -11.20 4.02 4.95
CA ILE A 119 -12.45 4.53 5.52
C ILE A 119 -13.66 4.23 4.64
N ILE A 120 -14.84 4.16 5.27
CA ILE A 120 -16.11 3.99 4.54
C ILE A 120 -16.72 5.35 4.24
N ASN A 121 -16.78 6.24 5.23
CA ASN A 121 -17.34 7.58 5.08
C ASN A 121 -16.24 8.64 5.23
N ASP A 122 -16.39 9.75 4.50
CA ASP A 122 -15.44 10.86 4.58
C ASP A 122 -15.46 11.44 6.01
N GLY A 123 -14.29 11.55 6.64
CA GLY A 123 -14.14 12.01 8.03
C GLY A 123 -14.14 10.92 9.10
N ASP A 124 -14.37 9.64 8.74
CA ASP A 124 -14.14 8.53 9.67
C ASP A 124 -12.65 8.46 10.07
N PRO A 125 -12.32 8.06 11.32
CA PRO A 125 -10.94 7.86 11.72
C PRO A 125 -10.32 6.66 11.01
N LEU A 126 -9.01 6.74 10.74
CA LEU A 126 -8.25 5.62 10.18
C LEU A 126 -8.27 4.41 11.14
N PRO A 127 -8.61 3.20 10.66
CA PRO A 127 -8.67 2.02 11.51
C PRO A 127 -7.26 1.48 11.79
N ALA A 128 -7.03 0.95 13.00
CA ALA A 128 -5.77 0.24 13.30
C ALA A 128 -5.76 -1.22 12.79
N THR A 129 -6.94 -1.83 12.67
CA THR A 129 -7.08 -3.22 12.22
C THR A 129 -8.35 -3.39 11.40
N LEU A 130 -8.29 -4.23 10.37
CA LEU A 130 -9.45 -4.61 9.56
C LEU A 130 -9.41 -6.11 9.25
N THR A 131 -10.54 -6.79 9.42
CA THR A 131 -10.72 -8.16 8.91
C THR A 131 -10.82 -8.16 7.39
N GLY A 132 -10.62 -9.31 6.73
CA GLY A 132 -10.71 -9.40 5.27
C GLY A 132 -12.05 -8.95 4.69
N SER A 133 -13.17 -9.18 5.40
CA SER A 133 -14.49 -8.69 4.97
C SER A 133 -14.62 -7.18 5.11
N GLN A 134 -14.03 -6.58 6.14
CA GLN A 134 -14.00 -5.14 6.33
C GLN A 134 -13.11 -4.46 5.27
N GLN A 135 -11.93 -5.01 4.97
CA GLN A 135 -11.07 -4.50 3.89
C GLN A 135 -11.80 -4.51 2.55
N LYS A 136 -12.53 -5.60 2.25
CA LYS A 136 -13.38 -5.68 1.05
C LYS A 136 -14.49 -4.61 1.04
N ALA A 137 -15.12 -4.35 2.19
CA ALA A 137 -16.13 -3.30 2.31
C ALA A 137 -15.55 -1.90 2.08
N VAL A 138 -14.36 -1.62 2.62
CA VAL A 138 -13.63 -0.37 2.41
C VAL A 138 -13.24 -0.21 0.93
N ARG A 139 -12.65 -1.23 0.29
CA ARG A 139 -12.37 -1.21 -1.16
C ARG A 139 -13.62 -0.94 -1.99
N ALA A 140 -14.74 -1.57 -1.63
CA ALA A 140 -16.01 -1.34 -2.31
C ALA A 140 -16.52 0.10 -2.11
N SER A 141 -16.40 0.67 -0.92
CA SER A 141 -16.73 2.08 -0.66
C SER A 141 -15.87 3.02 -1.51
N TYR A 142 -14.56 2.79 -1.52
CA TYR A 142 -13.63 3.56 -2.34
C TYR A 142 -13.96 3.47 -3.84
N ALA A 143 -14.22 2.26 -4.35
CA ALA A 143 -14.61 2.05 -5.75
C ALA A 143 -15.88 2.83 -6.13
N ARG A 144 -16.89 2.87 -5.25
CA ARG A 144 -18.10 3.68 -5.47
C ARG A 144 -17.80 5.16 -5.51
N LYS A 145 -16.99 5.67 -4.57
CA LYS A 145 -16.56 7.07 -4.57
C LYS A 145 -15.77 7.43 -5.84
N LEU A 146 -14.92 6.53 -6.32
CA LEU A 146 -14.19 6.70 -7.56
C LEU A 146 -15.16 6.77 -8.76
N TRP A 147 -16.17 5.90 -8.79
CA TRP A 147 -17.22 5.95 -9.79
C TRP A 147 -17.99 7.28 -9.76
N GLU A 148 -18.46 7.70 -8.60
CA GLU A 148 -19.20 8.96 -8.42
C GLU A 148 -18.41 10.18 -8.90
N THR A 149 -17.09 10.19 -8.73
CA THR A 149 -16.22 11.34 -9.03
C THR A 149 -15.67 11.35 -10.46
N MET A 150 -15.59 10.19 -11.13
CA MET A 150 -14.95 10.07 -12.45
C MET A 150 -15.49 8.94 -13.34
N GLU A 151 -16.81 8.66 -13.28
CA GLU A 151 -17.46 7.60 -14.08
C GLU A 151 -17.11 7.67 -15.56
N THR A 152 -17.17 8.86 -16.17
CA THR A 152 -16.91 9.05 -17.61
C THR A 152 -15.51 8.58 -17.97
N GLU A 153 -14.52 9.05 -17.22
CA GLU A 153 -13.10 8.71 -17.38
C GLU A 153 -12.87 7.20 -17.16
N LEU A 154 -13.53 6.60 -16.17
CA LEU A 154 -13.45 5.17 -15.92
C LEU A 154 -14.04 4.35 -17.07
N ARG A 155 -15.19 4.76 -17.62
CA ARG A 155 -15.82 4.07 -18.76
C ARG A 155 -14.95 4.14 -20.00
N ASP A 156 -14.33 5.28 -20.28
CA ASP A 156 -13.45 5.46 -21.44
C ASP A 156 -12.26 4.49 -21.41
N VAL A 157 -11.71 4.22 -20.22
CA VAL A 157 -10.59 3.31 -20.05
C VAL A 157 -11.05 1.85 -19.95
N TYR A 158 -11.93 1.53 -18.99
CA TYR A 158 -12.29 0.15 -18.66
C TYR A 158 -13.21 -0.52 -19.68
N SER A 159 -13.91 0.21 -20.56
CA SER A 159 -14.68 -0.39 -21.67
C SER A 159 -13.82 -1.28 -22.59
N ASN A 160 -12.51 -1.00 -22.63
CA ASN A 160 -11.52 -1.78 -23.36
C ASN A 160 -11.08 -3.07 -22.63
N CYS A 161 -11.52 -3.27 -21.39
CA CYS A 161 -11.18 -4.42 -20.56
C CYS A 161 -12.28 -5.50 -20.60
N TYR A 162 -11.88 -6.75 -20.40
CA TYR A 162 -12.78 -7.90 -20.35
C TYR A 162 -13.67 -7.84 -19.10
N GLY A 163 -14.96 -8.19 -19.24
CA GLY A 163 -15.93 -8.24 -18.13
C GLY A 163 -16.57 -6.90 -17.77
N PHE A 164 -16.08 -5.78 -18.30
CA PHE A 164 -16.59 -4.45 -17.97
C PHE A 164 -17.94 -4.13 -18.64
N GLU A 165 -18.31 -4.84 -19.71
CA GLU A 165 -19.62 -4.70 -20.37
C GLU A 165 -20.82 -4.95 -19.44
N THR A 166 -20.60 -5.56 -18.28
CA THR A 166 -21.62 -5.79 -17.25
C THR A 166 -21.74 -4.65 -16.24
N VAL A 167 -20.85 -3.66 -16.28
CA VAL A 167 -20.76 -2.58 -15.29
C VAL A 167 -21.63 -1.40 -15.68
N ASN A 168 -22.76 -1.25 -14.98
CA ASN A 168 -23.74 -0.19 -15.24
C ASN A 168 -23.98 0.73 -14.04
N SER A 169 -23.36 0.44 -12.90
CA SER A 169 -23.53 1.17 -11.65
C SER A 169 -22.24 1.18 -10.83
N ALA A 170 -22.18 2.07 -9.83
CA ALA A 170 -21.09 2.13 -8.85
C ALA A 170 -20.89 0.79 -8.11
N ASP A 171 -21.98 0.07 -7.80
CA ASP A 171 -21.94 -1.25 -7.17
C ASP A 171 -21.35 -2.33 -8.08
N ASP A 172 -21.67 -2.29 -9.37
CA ASP A 172 -21.10 -3.23 -10.33
C ASP A 172 -19.62 -2.96 -10.54
N PHE A 173 -19.22 -1.68 -10.52
CA PHE A 173 -17.83 -1.28 -10.60
C PHE A 173 -17.04 -1.74 -9.38
N ALA A 174 -17.59 -1.58 -8.17
CA ALA A 174 -16.99 -2.12 -6.95
C ALA A 174 -16.77 -3.63 -7.01
N LYS A 175 -17.77 -4.39 -7.49
CA LYS A 175 -17.63 -5.84 -7.71
C LYS A 175 -16.62 -6.16 -8.80
N TYR A 176 -16.54 -5.34 -9.85
CA TYR A 176 -15.57 -5.51 -10.93
C TYR A 176 -14.14 -5.32 -10.42
N LEU A 177 -13.86 -4.22 -9.71
CA LEU A 177 -12.54 -3.96 -9.14
C LEU A 177 -12.12 -5.03 -8.13
N ASP A 178 -13.03 -5.52 -7.28
CA ASP A 178 -12.72 -6.61 -6.34
C ASP A 178 -12.39 -7.93 -7.06
N ARG A 179 -12.95 -8.20 -8.24
CA ARG A 179 -12.53 -9.36 -9.07
C ARG A 179 -11.16 -9.16 -9.71
N CYS A 180 -10.80 -7.93 -10.04
CA CYS A 180 -9.50 -7.58 -10.62
C CYS A 180 -8.41 -7.37 -9.57
N HIS A 181 -8.76 -7.39 -8.29
CA HIS A 181 -7.85 -7.14 -7.19
C HIS A 181 -6.74 -8.18 -7.11
N VAL A 182 -5.51 -7.69 -6.94
CA VAL A 182 -4.32 -8.51 -6.71
C VAL A 182 -3.67 -8.06 -5.41
N GLU A 183 -3.41 -9.04 -4.55
CA GLU A 183 -2.73 -8.85 -3.28
C GLU A 183 -1.27 -8.38 -3.50
N THR A 184 -0.89 -7.22 -2.95
CA THR A 184 0.44 -6.60 -3.02
C THR A 184 0.84 -5.95 -1.70
N THR A 185 2.14 -5.99 -1.37
CA THR A 185 2.71 -5.49 -0.10
C THR A 185 3.44 -4.14 -0.25
N MET A 186 3.29 -3.45 -1.37
CA MET A 186 4.08 -2.24 -1.65
C MET A 186 3.28 -0.97 -1.34
N PRO A 187 3.47 -0.35 -0.16
CA PRO A 187 3.02 1.02 0.08
C PRO A 187 3.72 1.97 -0.87
N PHE A 188 2.98 2.95 -1.41
CA PHE A 188 3.56 4.09 -2.10
C PHE A 188 3.62 5.34 -1.22
N HIS A 189 2.94 5.35 -0.08
CA HIS A 189 3.08 6.38 0.95
C HIS A 189 4.09 5.97 2.03
N ASP A 190 4.92 6.94 2.40
CA ASP A 190 5.88 6.85 3.51
C ASP A 190 5.48 7.89 4.57
N TYR A 191 4.21 7.84 5.00
CA TYR A 191 3.77 8.71 6.09
C TYR A 191 4.37 8.23 7.40
N TYR A 192 4.71 9.20 8.23
CA TYR A 192 5.51 9.02 9.44
C TYR A 192 4.88 7.97 10.35
N LEU A 193 5.59 6.86 10.54
CA LEU A 193 5.40 6.08 11.76
C LEU A 193 5.83 6.99 12.92
N ASP A 194 4.90 7.32 13.80
CA ASP A 194 5.26 7.88 15.10
C ASP A 194 6.13 6.83 15.81
N LEU A 195 7.45 6.96 15.74
CA LEU A 195 8.39 5.94 16.23
C LEU A 195 8.27 5.72 17.75
N ASP A 196 7.72 6.68 18.49
CA ASP A 196 7.52 6.60 19.93
C ASP A 196 6.19 5.89 20.27
N SER A 197 5.16 6.00 19.42
CA SER A 197 3.90 5.26 19.58
C SER A 197 3.77 3.99 18.71
N ALA A 198 4.68 3.81 17.75
CA ALA A 198 4.76 2.67 16.85
C ALA A 198 5.15 1.44 17.67
N LYS A 199 4.13 0.74 18.16
CA LYS A 199 4.26 -0.57 18.77
C LYS A 199 4.57 -1.58 17.67
N PHE A 200 5.82 -1.57 17.21
CA PHE A 200 6.31 -2.58 16.29
C PHE A 200 6.00 -3.96 16.86
N ASN A 201 5.62 -4.87 15.97
CA ASN A 201 5.37 -6.26 16.30
C ASN A 201 6.71 -6.97 16.57
N ASN A 202 7.35 -6.63 17.70
CA ASN A 202 8.67 -7.13 18.06
C ASN A 202 8.63 -8.64 18.27
N LEU A 203 9.54 -9.32 17.59
CA LEU A 203 9.69 -10.75 17.77
C LEU A 203 10.40 -11.03 19.10
N PRO A 204 9.88 -11.95 19.92
CA PRO A 204 10.58 -12.38 21.11
C PRO A 204 11.67 -13.39 20.69
N VAL A 205 12.77 -12.86 20.12
CA VAL A 205 13.84 -13.67 19.47
C VAL A 205 14.46 -14.65 20.46
N THR A 206 14.73 -14.23 21.69
CA THR A 206 15.36 -15.07 22.71
C THR A 206 14.54 -16.32 23.05
N PRO A 207 13.24 -16.23 23.43
CA PRO A 207 12.44 -17.42 23.70
C PRO A 207 12.16 -18.25 22.44
N LEU A 208 12.01 -17.64 21.26
CA LEU A 208 11.85 -18.39 20.01
C LEU A 208 13.11 -19.21 19.68
N ALA A 209 14.29 -18.61 19.82
CA ALA A 209 15.57 -19.30 19.65
C ALA A 209 15.75 -20.40 20.69
N ALA A 210 15.44 -20.14 21.96
CA ALA A 210 15.51 -21.16 23.01
C ALA A 210 14.57 -22.34 22.74
N ALA A 211 13.34 -22.08 22.28
CA ALA A 211 12.36 -23.12 21.95
C ALA A 211 12.84 -24.07 20.85
N VAL A 212 13.71 -23.61 19.93
CA VAL A 212 14.30 -24.44 18.87
C VAL A 212 15.63 -25.05 19.27
N LEU A 213 16.52 -24.26 19.90
CA LEU A 213 17.90 -24.69 20.20
C LEU A 213 17.96 -25.68 21.36
N VAL A 214 17.11 -25.55 22.39
CA VAL A 214 17.10 -26.47 23.53
C VAL A 214 16.80 -27.91 23.11
N PRO A 215 15.70 -28.23 22.39
CA PRO A 215 15.46 -29.60 21.94
C PRO A 215 16.51 -30.08 20.93
N LEU A 216 17.08 -29.19 20.12
CA LEU A 216 18.17 -29.55 19.19
C LEU A 216 19.41 -30.01 19.95
N LEU A 217 19.82 -29.27 20.98
CA LEU A 217 20.96 -29.64 21.83
C LEU A 217 20.71 -30.97 22.55
N VAL A 218 19.50 -31.19 23.08
CA VAL A 218 19.10 -32.47 23.69
C VAL A 218 19.18 -33.61 22.66
N ALA A 219 18.72 -33.39 21.43
CA ALA A 219 18.78 -34.36 20.36
C ALA A 219 20.24 -34.74 20.03
N LEU A 220 21.10 -33.74 19.81
CA LEU A 220 22.51 -33.94 19.48
C LEU A 220 23.27 -34.66 20.59
N VAL A 221 23.11 -34.23 21.85
CA VAL A 221 23.75 -34.88 23.01
C VAL A 221 23.27 -36.32 23.16
N SER A 222 21.96 -36.58 23.03
CA SER A 222 21.40 -37.93 23.15
C SER A 222 21.88 -38.87 22.05
N LEU A 223 22.00 -38.37 20.81
CA LEU A 223 22.54 -39.13 19.68
C LEU A 223 24.04 -39.42 19.84
N VAL A 224 24.83 -38.44 20.30
CA VAL A 224 26.26 -38.64 20.60
C VAL A 224 26.44 -39.70 21.69
N LEU A 225 25.71 -39.59 22.80
CA LEU A 225 25.78 -40.58 23.90
C LEU A 225 25.40 -41.98 23.41
N TRP A 226 24.37 -42.09 22.58
CA TRP A 226 24.00 -43.35 21.95
C TRP A 226 25.11 -43.93 21.05
N LEU A 227 25.77 -43.10 20.23
CA LEU A 227 26.90 -43.51 19.39
C LEU A 227 28.10 -44.04 20.19
N PHE A 228 28.32 -43.50 21.40
CA PHE A 228 29.35 -43.98 22.33
C PHE A 228 28.89 -45.16 23.21
N GLY A 229 27.75 -45.79 22.90
CA GLY A 229 27.28 -46.99 23.59
C GLY A 229 26.55 -46.73 24.90
N MET A 230 26.26 -45.47 25.26
CA MET A 230 25.45 -45.15 26.43
C MET A 230 23.96 -45.27 26.07
N GLY A 231 23.37 -46.40 26.44
CA GLY A 231 21.95 -46.69 26.19
C GLY A 231 20.96 -45.81 26.98
N THR A 232 21.42 -45.15 28.06
CA THR A 232 20.60 -44.25 28.89
C THR A 232 21.29 -42.92 29.16
N LEU A 233 20.50 -41.87 29.34
CA LEU A 233 20.98 -40.54 29.70
C LEU A 233 21.39 -40.50 31.19
N PRO A 234 22.62 -40.08 31.54
CA PRO A 234 23.17 -40.17 32.90
C PRO A 234 22.36 -39.47 33.99
N LEU A 235 21.61 -38.42 33.64
CA LEU A 235 20.85 -37.58 34.58
C LEU A 235 19.36 -37.87 34.63
N LEU A 236 18.80 -38.45 33.55
CA LEU A 236 17.34 -38.60 33.38
C LEU A 236 16.90 -40.07 33.33
N GLY A 237 17.84 -41.00 33.12
CA GLY A 237 17.54 -42.44 33.00
C GLY A 237 16.77 -42.84 31.74
N TRP A 238 16.46 -41.89 30.85
CA TRP A 238 15.75 -42.15 29.60
C TRP A 238 16.63 -42.83 28.56
N ALA A 239 16.03 -43.63 27.70
CA ALA A 239 16.75 -44.27 26.60
C ALA A 239 17.29 -43.23 25.61
N SER A 240 18.61 -43.26 25.33
CA SER A 240 19.30 -42.22 24.58
C SER A 240 18.78 -42.08 23.14
N LEU A 241 18.53 -43.18 22.42
CA LEU A 241 18.09 -43.14 21.03
C LEU A 241 16.65 -42.63 20.86
N PRO A 242 15.62 -43.17 21.56
CA PRO A 242 14.26 -42.62 21.50
C PRO A 242 14.21 -41.14 21.91
N THR A 243 14.96 -40.76 22.95
CA THR A 243 15.04 -39.36 23.39
C THR A 243 15.62 -38.47 22.29
N GLY A 244 16.70 -38.91 21.63
CA GLY A 244 17.31 -38.20 20.50
C GLY A 244 16.34 -38.00 19.33
N ILE A 245 15.61 -39.05 18.94
CA ILE A 245 14.62 -38.99 17.85
C ILE A 245 13.46 -38.06 18.22
N THR A 246 12.88 -38.21 19.41
CA THR A 246 11.77 -37.36 19.87
C THR A 246 12.20 -35.90 19.96
N ALA A 247 13.37 -35.61 20.51
CA ALA A 247 13.90 -34.24 20.60
C ALA A 247 14.15 -33.62 19.21
N LEU A 248 14.60 -34.43 18.24
CA LEU A 248 14.76 -33.96 16.86
C LEU A 248 13.42 -33.63 16.19
N LEU A 249 12.40 -34.47 16.39
CA LEU A 249 11.04 -34.20 15.90
C LEU A 249 10.44 -32.94 16.53
N LEU A 250 10.60 -32.78 17.84
CA LEU A 250 10.18 -31.57 18.56
C LEU A 250 10.90 -30.32 18.06
N THR A 251 12.19 -30.42 17.73
CA THR A 251 12.95 -29.33 17.10
C THR A 251 12.32 -28.92 15.76
N GLY A 252 12.01 -29.89 14.90
CA GLY A 252 11.36 -29.61 13.61
C GLY A 252 10.01 -28.93 13.75
N LEU A 253 9.17 -29.41 14.69
CA LEU A 253 7.88 -28.78 14.99
C LEU A 253 8.04 -27.38 15.57
N ALA A 254 8.94 -27.18 16.53
CA ALA A 254 9.22 -25.88 17.14
C ALA A 254 9.72 -24.88 16.10
N ALA A 255 10.62 -25.30 15.19
CA ALA A 255 11.11 -24.47 14.10
C ALA A 255 9.97 -24.06 13.14
N TYR A 256 9.11 -25.01 12.76
CA TYR A 256 7.94 -24.73 11.93
C TYR A 256 7.00 -23.72 12.60
N LEU A 257 6.65 -23.93 13.88
CA LEU A 257 5.78 -23.03 14.63
C LEU A 257 6.42 -21.65 14.81
N ALA A 258 7.73 -21.56 15.08
CA ALA A 258 8.46 -20.31 15.19
C ALA A 258 8.45 -19.53 13.87
N ILE A 259 8.64 -20.20 12.73
CA ILE A 259 8.55 -19.57 11.40
C ILE A 259 7.12 -19.06 11.15
N ARG A 260 6.11 -19.89 11.42
CA ARG A 260 4.69 -19.50 11.24
C ARG A 260 4.30 -18.32 12.13
N PHE A 261 4.72 -18.32 13.39
CA PHE A 261 4.54 -17.20 14.30
C PHE A 261 5.25 -15.96 13.80
N THR A 262 6.50 -16.08 13.35
CA THR A 262 7.28 -14.96 12.82
C THR A 262 6.60 -14.30 11.63
N ILE A 263 6.16 -15.10 10.65
CA ILE A 263 5.42 -14.60 9.48
C ILE A 263 4.10 -13.95 9.92
N SER A 264 3.29 -14.65 10.72
CA SER A 264 2.00 -14.12 11.19
C SER A 264 2.12 -12.86 12.05
N ASN A 265 3.24 -12.68 12.75
CA ASN A 265 3.50 -11.51 13.57
C ASN A 265 4.02 -10.33 12.73
N GLY A 266 4.83 -10.60 11.69
CA GLY A 266 5.26 -9.60 10.73
C GLY A 266 4.16 -9.13 9.79
N GLU A 267 3.15 -9.97 9.50
CA GLU A 267 1.97 -9.62 8.71
C GLU A 267 0.91 -8.80 9.48
N LYS A 268 1.13 -8.43 10.74
CA LYS A 268 0.18 -7.59 11.46
C LYS A 268 0.35 -6.13 11.02
N PRO A 269 -0.75 -5.40 10.76
CA PRO A 269 -0.64 -4.00 10.39
C PRO A 269 -0.09 -3.20 11.56
N LEU A 270 0.59 -2.12 11.21
CA LEU A 270 0.89 -1.02 12.11
C LEU A 270 -0.34 -0.14 12.28
N ALA A 271 -0.43 0.52 13.44
CA ALA A 271 -1.50 1.47 13.68
C ALA A 271 -1.24 2.77 12.91
N PRO A 272 -2.29 3.45 12.41
CA PRO A 272 -2.15 4.78 11.79
C PRO A 272 -1.64 5.80 12.81
N ALA A 273 -0.90 6.81 12.35
CA ALA A 273 -0.68 8.00 13.16
C ALA A 273 -1.93 8.90 13.17
N THR A 274 -1.95 9.88 14.08
CA THR A 274 -3.15 10.69 14.38
C THR A 274 -3.60 11.59 13.22
N TYR A 275 -2.68 11.93 12.30
CA TYR A 275 -2.88 12.92 11.23
C TYR A 275 -2.47 12.38 9.84
N ASP A 276 -2.52 11.07 9.66
CA ASP A 276 -2.09 10.42 8.40
C ASP A 276 -3.18 10.45 7.31
N ASP A 277 -4.41 10.84 7.63
CA ASP A 277 -5.48 11.00 6.65
C ASP A 277 -5.19 12.14 5.66
N LEU A 278 -5.64 12.01 4.41
CA LEU A 278 -5.35 13.00 3.38
C LEU A 278 -5.80 14.43 3.74
N PRO A 279 -7.01 14.67 4.31
CA PRO A 279 -7.40 16.00 4.77
C PRO A 279 -6.41 16.63 5.76
N SER A 280 -5.91 15.85 6.74
CA SER A 280 -4.87 16.29 7.68
C SER A 280 -3.56 16.65 6.95
N VAL A 281 -3.10 15.81 6.02
CA VAL A 281 -1.87 16.05 5.25
C VAL A 281 -1.98 17.33 4.43
N LEU A 282 -3.10 17.53 3.72
CA LEU A 282 -3.35 18.73 2.93
C LEU A 282 -3.40 19.99 3.81
N LYS A 283 -3.97 19.88 5.01
CA LYS A 283 -3.99 20.98 5.98
C LYS A 283 -2.58 21.32 6.47
N ALA A 284 -1.78 20.32 6.80
CA ALA A 284 -0.41 20.50 7.23
C ALA A 284 0.44 21.18 6.14
N LEU A 285 0.32 20.75 4.89
CA LEU A 285 1.01 21.37 3.75
C LEU A 285 0.60 22.84 3.54
N TYR A 286 -0.70 23.14 3.67
CA TYR A 286 -1.20 24.51 3.62
C TYR A 286 -0.62 25.37 4.75
N ILE A 287 -0.72 24.90 6.01
CA ILE A 287 -0.24 25.63 7.18
C ILE A 287 1.26 25.85 7.11
N GLN A 288 2.04 24.86 6.64
CA GLN A 288 3.48 25.01 6.46
C GLN A 288 3.83 26.16 5.50
N GLN A 289 3.10 26.29 4.40
CA GLN A 289 3.29 27.38 3.43
C GLN A 289 2.92 28.73 4.04
N LYS A 290 1.71 28.86 4.61
CA LYS A 290 1.25 30.13 5.19
C LYS A 290 2.06 30.55 6.41
N PHE A 291 2.53 29.61 7.21
CA PHE A 291 3.39 29.90 8.35
C PHE A 291 4.79 30.36 7.91
N SER A 292 5.28 29.87 6.76
CA SER A 292 6.52 30.38 6.16
C SER A 292 6.37 31.86 5.74
N ASP A 293 5.26 32.20 5.09
CA ASP A 293 4.93 33.59 4.73
C ASP A 293 4.77 34.48 5.97
N PHE A 294 4.08 33.98 7.00
CA PHE A 294 3.95 34.64 8.29
C PHE A 294 5.32 34.91 8.91
N PHE A 295 6.20 33.91 8.95
CA PHE A 295 7.54 34.06 9.52
C PHE A 295 8.36 35.12 8.79
N ILE A 296 8.30 35.15 7.45
CA ILE A 296 8.99 36.16 6.63
C ILE A 296 8.43 37.56 6.91
N GLY A 297 7.10 37.70 6.96
CA GLY A 297 6.44 39.01 7.14
C GLY A 297 6.58 39.63 8.52
N ASN A 298 6.88 38.83 9.55
CA ASN A 298 6.88 39.28 10.95
C ASN A 298 8.28 39.29 11.58
N GLN A 299 9.36 39.20 10.78
CA GLN A 299 10.73 39.26 11.30
C GLN A 299 11.03 40.62 11.92
N GLY A 300 11.58 40.62 13.15
CA GLY A 300 12.01 41.84 13.83
C GLY A 300 10.90 42.62 14.54
N LEU A 301 9.66 42.12 14.57
CA LEU A 301 8.58 42.74 15.32
C LEU A 301 8.80 42.67 16.85
N PRO A 302 8.33 43.67 17.61
CA PRO A 302 8.27 43.59 19.06
C PRO A 302 7.41 42.40 19.55
N PRO A 303 7.68 41.83 20.74
CA PRO A 303 6.97 40.65 21.24
C PRO A 303 5.44 40.77 21.29
N ASP A 304 4.90 41.92 21.73
CA ASP A 304 3.45 42.12 21.84
C ASP A 304 2.77 42.16 20.47
N GLU A 305 3.42 42.78 19.49
CA GLU A 305 2.94 42.84 18.10
C GLU A 305 3.02 41.46 17.44
N LEU A 306 4.09 40.71 17.67
CA LEU A 306 4.24 39.33 17.16
C LEU A 306 3.16 38.40 17.73
N HIS A 307 2.87 38.51 19.03
CA HIS A 307 1.81 37.73 19.66
C HIS A 307 0.43 38.08 19.07
N GLY A 308 0.15 39.38 18.86
CA GLY A 308 -1.07 39.83 18.20
C GLY A 308 -1.18 39.31 16.76
N ALA A 309 -0.10 39.39 15.99
CA ALA A 309 -0.03 38.88 14.62
C ALA A 309 -0.24 37.36 14.56
N PHE A 310 0.35 36.60 15.50
CA PHE A 310 0.13 35.16 15.59
C PHE A 310 -1.33 34.83 15.95
N GLY A 311 -1.97 35.60 16.83
CA GLY A 311 -3.40 35.46 17.12
C GLY A 311 -4.27 35.66 15.87
N ALA A 312 -3.95 36.66 15.04
CA ALA A 312 -4.62 36.88 13.76
C ALA A 312 -4.38 35.72 12.77
N PHE A 313 -3.14 35.22 12.68
CA PHE A 313 -2.79 34.06 11.86
C PHE A 313 -3.61 32.82 12.25
N MET A 314 -3.73 32.53 13.55
CA MET A 314 -4.51 31.40 14.05
C MET A 314 -6.01 31.55 13.71
N ALA A 315 -6.56 32.77 13.82
CA ALA A 315 -7.96 33.04 13.50
C ALA A 315 -8.26 32.94 11.99
N GLU A 316 -7.32 33.40 11.14
CA GLU A 316 -7.47 33.38 9.69
C GLU A 316 -7.35 31.95 9.12
N HIS A 317 -6.30 31.24 9.50
CA HIS A 317 -5.95 29.96 8.89
C HIS A 317 -6.55 28.76 9.60
N ASP A 318 -7.03 28.90 10.84
CA ASP A 318 -7.79 27.88 11.59
C ASP A 318 -7.12 26.49 11.49
N PRO A 319 -5.91 26.30 12.05
CA PRO A 319 -5.10 25.10 11.82
C PRO A 319 -5.76 23.81 12.30
N ASP A 320 -6.65 23.89 13.29
CA ASP A 320 -7.38 22.74 13.84
C ASP A 320 -8.50 22.26 12.90
N ASN A 321 -9.01 23.14 12.03
CA ASN A 321 -10.04 22.81 11.06
C ASN A 321 -9.44 22.32 9.74
N ARG A 322 -9.47 21.00 9.55
CA ARG A 322 -8.86 20.29 8.41
C ARG A 322 -9.65 20.43 7.09
N GLN A 323 -10.88 20.95 7.15
CA GLN A 323 -11.81 20.99 6.01
C GLN A 323 -11.86 22.35 5.31
N VAL A 324 -11.36 23.40 5.96
CA VAL A 324 -11.34 24.76 5.42
C VAL A 324 -9.93 25.31 5.46
N GLN A 325 -9.63 26.26 4.57
CA GLN A 325 -8.30 26.85 4.46
C GLN A 325 -7.26 25.72 4.39
N THR A 326 -7.49 24.78 3.48
CA THR A 326 -6.61 23.64 3.21
C THR A 326 -6.30 23.58 1.72
N GLN A 327 -5.14 23.03 1.37
CA GLN A 327 -4.72 22.88 -0.01
C GLN A 327 -5.63 21.86 -0.71
N LYS A 328 -6.08 22.16 -1.93
CA LYS A 328 -6.83 21.19 -2.74
C LYS A 328 -5.92 20.02 -3.16
N PRO A 329 -6.43 18.80 -3.33
CA PRO A 329 -5.62 17.70 -3.85
C PRO A 329 -5.10 17.98 -5.27
N GLY A 330 -4.00 17.32 -5.64
CA GLY A 330 -3.46 17.38 -6.99
C GLY A 330 -2.79 18.71 -7.35
N VAL A 331 -2.49 19.59 -6.40
CA VAL A 331 -1.74 20.84 -6.62
C VAL A 331 -0.48 20.84 -5.74
N ILE A 332 0.54 21.63 -6.11
CA ILE A 332 1.79 21.74 -5.35
C ILE A 332 1.83 22.94 -4.39
N SER A 333 0.97 23.95 -4.59
CA SER A 333 1.02 25.19 -3.81
C SER A 333 -0.36 25.79 -3.54
N SER A 334 -0.49 26.37 -2.34
CA SER A 334 -1.61 27.17 -1.85
C SER A 334 -1.44 28.68 -2.09
N ALA A 335 -0.46 29.08 -2.92
CA ALA A 335 -0.24 30.48 -3.28
C ALA A 335 -1.40 31.04 -4.12
N ASP A 336 -1.95 30.22 -5.02
CA ASP A 336 -3.16 30.55 -5.77
C ASP A 336 -4.41 30.34 -4.90
N PRO A 337 -5.30 31.33 -4.73
CA PRO A 337 -6.57 31.16 -4.04
C PRO A 337 -7.45 30.04 -4.61
N GLU A 338 -7.36 29.75 -5.91
CA GLU A 338 -8.10 28.64 -6.53
C GLU A 338 -7.64 27.27 -6.02
N ASN A 339 -6.42 27.18 -5.49
CA ASN A 339 -5.85 25.96 -4.93
C ASN A 339 -6.19 25.74 -3.45
N VAL A 340 -7.01 26.62 -2.86
CA VAL A 340 -7.39 26.57 -1.45
C VAL A 340 -8.89 26.31 -1.31
N THR A 341 -9.27 25.47 -0.35
CA THR A 341 -10.67 25.35 0.08
C THR A 341 -11.03 26.57 0.92
N LEU A 342 -11.99 27.36 0.45
CA LEU A 342 -12.40 28.56 1.16
C LEU A 342 -13.32 28.19 2.32
N LYS A 343 -13.27 28.98 3.38
CA LYS A 343 -14.26 28.95 4.45
C LYS A 343 -15.55 29.52 3.86
N ASP A 344 -16.58 28.68 3.65
CA ASP A 344 -17.86 29.15 3.12
C ASP A 344 -18.37 30.32 3.97
N ALA A 345 -18.66 31.46 3.33
CA ALA A 345 -19.11 32.69 3.98
C ALA A 345 -20.56 32.61 4.54
N HIS A 346 -21.12 31.40 4.70
CA HIS A 346 -22.53 31.16 5.05
C HIS A 346 -22.76 30.25 6.26
N SER A 347 -21.79 30.15 7.17
CA SER A 347 -22.03 29.61 8.52
C SER A 347 -21.75 30.67 9.58
N SER A 348 -22.66 31.63 9.70
CA SER A 348 -22.78 32.56 10.83
C SER A 348 -24.22 32.61 11.30
#